data_AF-A0A8J4W024-F1
#
_entry.id   AF-A0A8J4W024-F1
#
_cell.length_a   1.000
_cell.length_b   1.000
_cell.length_c   1.000
_cell.angle_alpha   90.00
_cell.angle_beta   90.00
_cell.angle_gamma   90.00
#
_symmetry.space_group_name_H-M   'P 1'
#
loop_
_entity.id
_entity.type
_entity.pdbx_description
1 polymer ?
#
loop_
_entity_poly.entity_id
_entity_poly.type
_entity_poly.pdbx_seq_one_letter_code
_entity_poly.pdbx_strand_id
1 'polypeptide(L)'
;MTRSPYLRRPDTNLRKMSAEGCRCEMNSGDYFSERFTVTQFEDIKSVKQTFDLLLFYFCNIEISISKKIGHITVREDGDNGSKNISVSTTDNGTKMESSTIMFSEFYEHSKEKNKSGYGDFGTV
;
A
#
# COMPACT_ATOMS: atom_id res chain seq x y z
N MET A 1 -16.38 -19.36 17.74
CA MET A 1 -15.32 -19.32 16.71
C MET A 1 -14.62 -17.98 16.85
N THR A 2 -13.56 -17.96 17.65
CA THR A 2 -12.97 -16.73 18.22
C THR A 2 -11.84 -16.26 17.30
N ARG A 3 -12.02 -15.12 16.62
CA ARG A 3 -10.94 -14.47 15.86
C ARG A 3 -9.99 -13.81 16.86
N SER A 4 -8.75 -14.29 16.93
CA SER A 4 -7.66 -13.66 17.70
C SER A 4 -7.23 -12.33 17.03
N PRO A 5 -6.92 -11.25 17.78
CA PRO A 5 -6.66 -9.93 17.21
C PRO A 5 -5.22 -9.69 16.75
N TYR A 6 -4.29 -10.65 16.89
CA TYR A 6 -2.87 -10.38 16.62
C TYR A 6 -2.24 -11.48 15.77
N LEU A 7 -2.27 -11.30 14.44
CA LEU A 7 -1.56 -12.15 13.50
C LEU A 7 -0.09 -11.66 13.36
N ARG A 8 0.69 -11.66 14.45
CA ARG A 8 2.14 -11.51 14.31
C ARG A 8 2.67 -12.85 13.83
N ARG A 9 3.05 -12.93 12.55
CA ARG A 9 3.53 -14.17 11.93
C ARG A 9 4.81 -14.64 12.63
N PRO A 10 4.83 -15.84 13.22
CA PRO A 10 5.89 -16.24 14.15
C PRO A 10 7.28 -16.39 13.51
N ASP A 11 7.39 -16.59 12.18
CA ASP A 11 8.65 -16.94 11.52
C ASP A 11 9.10 -16.00 10.39
N THR A 12 8.49 -14.83 10.21
CA THR A 12 8.92 -13.91 9.15
C THR A 12 10.12 -13.10 9.61
N ASN A 13 11.31 -13.42 9.09
CA ASN A 13 12.50 -12.57 9.28
C ASN A 13 12.31 -11.25 8.54
N LEU A 14 11.90 -10.20 9.27
CA LEU A 14 11.63 -8.87 8.74
C LEU A 14 12.86 -8.20 8.10
N ARG A 15 14.07 -8.66 8.39
CA ARG A 15 15.31 -8.14 7.79
C ARG A 15 15.62 -8.73 6.42
N LYS A 16 14.88 -9.74 5.98
CA LYS A 16 14.97 -10.27 4.62
C LYS A 16 13.82 -9.72 3.79
N MET A 17 14.11 -9.36 2.54
CA MET A 17 13.05 -9.12 1.56
C MET A 17 12.21 -10.39 1.44
N SER A 18 10.90 -10.23 1.56
CA SER A 18 9.94 -11.31 1.35
C SER A 18 8.77 -10.79 0.53
N ALA A 19 8.27 -11.62 -0.37
CA ALA A 19 7.05 -11.36 -1.09
C ALA A 19 6.22 -12.64 -1.05
N GLU A 20 4.99 -12.50 -0.60
CA GLU A 20 4.00 -13.56 -0.56
C GLU A 20 2.77 -13.08 -1.33
N GLY A 21 2.07 -14.00 -1.97
CA GLY A 21 0.82 -13.67 -2.61
C GLY A 21 0.08 -14.89 -3.09
N CYS A 22 -1.22 -14.73 -3.29
CA CYS A 22 -2.06 -15.71 -3.93
C CYS A 22 -2.73 -15.08 -5.16
N ARG A 23 -3.00 -15.92 -6.16
CA ARG A 23 -3.87 -15.60 -7.29
C ARG A 23 -4.85 -16.75 -7.34
N CYS A 24 -6.12 -16.44 -7.23
CA CYS A 24 -7.18 -17.42 -7.10
C CYS A 24 -8.29 -17.06 -8.06
N GLU A 25 -8.80 -18.08 -8.73
CA GLU A 25 -10.01 -18.01 -9.56
C GLU A 25 -11.15 -18.60 -8.73
N MET A 26 -12.23 -17.84 -8.59
CA MET A 26 -13.45 -18.29 -7.94
C MET A 26 -14.22 -19.21 -8.89
N ASN A 27 -15.10 -20.06 -8.34
CA ASN A 27 -15.99 -20.89 -9.16
C ASN A 27 -16.90 -20.08 -10.10
N SER A 28 -17.08 -18.79 -9.83
CA SER A 28 -17.78 -17.83 -10.70
C SER A 28 -16.98 -17.38 -11.93
N GLY A 29 -15.68 -17.69 -11.99
CA GLY A 29 -14.75 -17.15 -12.99
C GLY A 29 -14.13 -15.80 -12.60
N ASP A 30 -14.46 -15.28 -11.41
CA ASP A 30 -13.84 -14.04 -10.89
C ASP A 30 -12.41 -14.31 -10.42
N TYR A 31 -11.52 -13.34 -10.65
CA TYR A 31 -10.13 -13.43 -10.21
C TYR A 31 -9.89 -12.51 -9.02
N PHE A 32 -9.25 -13.03 -7.97
CA PHE A 32 -8.69 -12.21 -6.89
C PHE A 32 -7.20 -12.46 -6.72
N SER A 33 -6.49 -11.45 -6.26
CA SER A 33 -5.09 -11.57 -5.89
C SER A 33 -4.80 -10.80 -4.62
N GLU A 34 -4.08 -11.44 -3.71
CA GLU A 34 -3.52 -10.81 -2.52
C GLU A 34 -2.00 -10.80 -2.68
N ARG A 35 -1.36 -9.68 -2.33
CA ARG A 35 0.10 -9.58 -2.32
C ARG A 35 0.56 -8.85 -1.06
N PHE A 36 1.47 -9.48 -0.34
CA PHE A 36 2.17 -8.93 0.80
C PHE A 36 3.65 -8.86 0.48
N THR A 37 4.31 -7.75 0.79
CA THR A 37 5.75 -7.59 0.50
C THR A 37 6.43 -6.80 1.61
N VAL A 38 7.58 -7.29 2.05
CA VAL A 38 8.49 -6.60 2.98
C VAL A 38 9.72 -6.18 2.19
N THR A 39 9.97 -4.88 2.12
CA THR A 39 11.14 -4.29 1.45
C THR A 39 11.94 -3.48 2.46
N GLN A 40 13.24 -3.76 2.54
CA GLN A 40 14.20 -2.94 3.27
C GLN A 40 14.66 -1.81 2.35
N PHE A 41 14.75 -0.59 2.90
CA PHE A 41 15.28 0.54 2.17
C PHE A 41 16.63 0.93 2.76
N GLU A 42 17.65 1.03 1.89
CA GLU A 42 18.97 1.52 2.24
C GLU A 42 18.99 3.05 2.09
N ASP A 43 19.84 3.74 2.88
CA ASP A 43 20.09 5.18 2.80
C ASP A 43 18.90 6.15 3.04
N ILE A 44 17.80 5.66 3.63
CA ILE A 44 16.69 6.54 4.04
C ILE A 44 17.05 7.37 5.27
N LYS A 45 16.75 8.67 5.21
CA LYS A 45 17.07 9.63 6.29
C LYS A 45 15.97 9.74 7.34
N SER A 46 14.72 9.41 7.00
CA SER A 46 13.59 9.45 7.94
C SER A 46 12.41 8.59 7.48
N VAL A 47 11.55 8.20 8.44
CA VAL A 47 10.28 7.50 8.13
C VAL A 47 9.38 8.34 7.23
N LYS A 48 9.45 9.68 7.34
CA LYS A 48 8.70 10.59 6.46
C LYS A 48 9.09 10.42 5.00
N GLN A 49 10.38 10.28 4.71
CA GLN A 49 10.83 10.02 3.33
C GLN A 49 10.26 8.71 2.77
N THR A 50 10.24 7.64 3.58
CA THR A 50 9.61 6.37 3.17
C THR A 50 8.11 6.55 2.93
N PHE A 51 7.43 7.26 3.83
CA PHE A 51 6.00 7.53 3.71
C PHE A 51 5.67 8.30 2.42
N ASP A 52 6.39 9.37 2.13
CA ASP A 52 6.20 10.19 0.92
C ASP A 52 6.49 9.37 -0.35
N LEU A 53 7.52 8.51 -0.32
CA LEU A 53 7.84 7.60 -1.42
C LEU A 53 6.73 6.57 -1.67
N LEU A 54 6.18 5.98 -0.60
CA LEU A 54 5.06 5.04 -0.71
C LEU A 54 3.81 5.73 -1.26
N LEU A 55 3.52 6.94 -0.81
CA LEU A 55 2.40 7.74 -1.31
C LEU A 55 2.53 7.97 -2.82
N PHE A 56 3.71 8.42 -3.26
CA PHE A 56 4.00 8.59 -4.68
C PHE A 56 3.89 7.28 -5.46
N TYR A 57 4.42 6.18 -4.93
CA TYR A 57 4.35 4.87 -5.56
C TYR A 57 2.89 4.41 -5.73
N PHE A 58 2.08 4.43 -4.67
CA PHE A 58 0.69 3.98 -4.72
C PHE A 58 -0.18 4.89 -5.59
N CYS A 59 0.06 6.19 -5.62
CA CYS A 59 -0.60 7.09 -6.57
C CYS A 59 -0.32 6.73 -8.03
N ASN A 60 0.80 6.07 -8.35
CA ASN A 60 1.25 5.86 -9.73
C ASN A 60 1.37 4.39 -10.12
N ILE A 61 1.02 3.46 -9.24
CA ILE A 61 1.29 2.04 -9.46
C ILE A 61 0.44 1.47 -10.61
N GLU A 62 -0.82 1.89 -10.75
CA GLU A 62 -1.69 1.46 -11.85
C GLU A 62 -1.06 1.81 -13.21
N ILE A 63 -0.70 3.08 -13.41
CA ILE A 63 -0.04 3.55 -14.64
C ILE A 63 1.27 2.80 -14.87
N SER A 64 2.05 2.58 -13.80
CA SER A 64 3.33 1.87 -13.88
C SER A 64 3.18 0.41 -14.30
N ILE A 65 2.15 -0.29 -13.80
CA ILE A 65 1.83 -1.66 -14.17
C ILE A 65 1.31 -1.69 -15.61
N SER A 66 0.30 -0.87 -15.93
CA SER A 66 -0.30 -0.79 -17.25
C SER A 66 0.73 -0.58 -18.34
N LYS A 67 1.67 0.35 -18.14
CA LYS A 67 2.79 0.59 -19.07
C LYS A 67 3.65 -0.66 -19.29
N LYS A 68 3.92 -1.44 -18.24
CA LYS A 68 4.74 -2.66 -18.32
C LYS A 68 4.04 -3.80 -19.07
N ILE A 69 2.72 -3.86 -19.01
CA ILE A 69 1.91 -4.90 -19.67
C ILE A 69 1.35 -4.45 -21.02
N GLY A 70 1.72 -3.27 -21.51
CA GLY A 70 1.29 -2.76 -22.83
C GLY A 70 -0.11 -2.13 -22.85
N HIS A 71 -0.72 -1.93 -21.69
CA HIS A 71 -2.01 -1.24 -21.58
C HIS A 71 -1.83 0.27 -21.74
N ILE A 72 -2.85 0.93 -22.32
CA ILE A 72 -2.95 2.39 -22.36
C ILE A 72 -3.86 2.82 -21.22
N THR A 73 -3.33 3.56 -20.25
CA THR A 73 -4.10 4.11 -19.12
C THR A 73 -4.11 5.63 -19.18
N VAL A 74 -5.29 6.23 -19.14
CA VAL A 74 -5.51 7.68 -19.02
C VAL A 74 -6.15 7.94 -17.67
N ARG A 75 -5.65 8.93 -16.94
CA ARG A 75 -6.18 9.35 -15.64
C ARG A 75 -6.80 10.73 -15.75
N GLU A 76 -7.96 10.90 -15.14
CA GLU A 76 -8.59 12.21 -14.94
C GLU A 76 -7.85 12.97 -13.83
N ASP A 77 -7.53 14.24 -14.09
CA ASP A 77 -6.86 15.09 -13.10
C ASP A 77 -7.89 15.53 -12.04
N GLY A 78 -7.80 14.94 -10.85
CA GLY A 78 -8.71 15.23 -9.74
C GLY A 78 -8.20 16.42 -8.90
N ASP A 79 -9.10 17.34 -8.57
CA ASP A 79 -8.84 18.64 -7.91
C ASP A 79 -8.06 18.56 -6.57
N ASN A 80 -7.90 17.37 -5.96
CA ASN A 80 -7.28 17.21 -4.64
C ASN A 80 -6.40 15.95 -4.46
N GLY A 81 -6.05 15.23 -5.55
CA GLY A 81 -5.08 14.12 -5.55
C GLY A 81 -5.42 12.85 -4.73
N SER A 82 -6.49 12.87 -3.92
CA SER A 82 -6.92 11.75 -3.06
C SER A 82 -7.81 10.74 -3.77
N LYS A 83 -8.41 11.16 -4.89
CA LYS A 83 -9.22 10.32 -5.78
C LYS A 83 -8.56 10.27 -7.14
N ASN A 84 -8.38 9.07 -7.66
CA ASN A 84 -7.88 8.83 -9.01
C ASN A 84 -8.95 8.06 -9.78
N ILE A 85 -9.50 8.67 -10.83
CA ILE A 85 -10.35 7.98 -11.80
C ILE A 85 -9.52 7.77 -13.06
N SER A 86 -9.43 6.54 -13.54
CA SER A 86 -8.67 6.18 -14.73
C SER A 86 -9.45 5.25 -15.64
N VAL A 87 -9.21 5.41 -16.93
CA VAL A 87 -9.71 4.52 -17.98
C VAL A 87 -8.50 3.85 -18.61
N SER A 88 -8.55 2.52 -18.68
CA SER A 88 -7.51 1.70 -19.27
C SER A 88 -8.05 0.92 -20.47
N THR A 89 -7.23 0.79 -21.51
CA THR A 89 -7.45 -0.12 -22.64
C THR A 89 -6.37 -1.19 -22.60
N THR A 90 -6.77 -2.46 -22.53
CA THR A 90 -5.86 -3.60 -22.57
C THR A 90 -5.22 -3.74 -23.94
N ASP A 91 -4.16 -4.53 -24.04
CA ASP A 91 -3.53 -4.89 -25.32
C ASP A 91 -4.50 -5.54 -26.32
N ASN A 92 -5.49 -6.28 -25.80
CA ASN A 92 -6.57 -6.89 -26.58
C ASN A 92 -7.76 -5.94 -26.86
N GLY A 93 -7.65 -4.66 -26.50
CA GLY A 93 -8.67 -3.64 -26.77
C GLY A 93 -9.84 -3.59 -25.78
N THR A 94 -9.80 -4.37 -24.70
CA THR A 94 -10.82 -4.32 -23.63
C THR A 94 -10.69 -3.02 -22.86
N LYS A 95 -11.81 -2.31 -22.64
CA LYS A 95 -11.84 -1.08 -21.86
C LYS A 95 -12.24 -1.36 -20.42
N MET A 96 -11.58 -0.69 -19.48
CA MET A 96 -11.81 -0.80 -18.04
C MET A 96 -11.80 0.59 -17.41
N GLU A 97 -12.61 0.78 -16.38
CA GLU A 97 -12.62 1.97 -15.52
C GLU A 97 -12.18 1.59 -14.11
N SER A 98 -11.33 2.42 -13.50
CA SER A 98 -10.79 2.26 -12.16
C SER A 98 -11.06 3.54 -11.37
N SER A 99 -11.58 3.40 -10.15
CA SER A 99 -11.77 4.50 -9.21
C SER A 99 -11.08 4.15 -7.90
N THR A 100 -10.02 4.88 -7.58
CA THR A 100 -9.17 4.64 -6.41
C THR A 100 -9.25 5.81 -5.44
N ILE A 101 -9.47 5.52 -4.17
CA ILE A 101 -9.42 6.49 -3.07
C ILE A 101 -8.30 6.05 -2.11
N MET A 102 -7.42 6.98 -1.75
CA MET A 102 -6.32 6.71 -0.82
C MET A 102 -6.48 7.51 0.47
N PHE A 103 -6.37 6.81 1.60
CA PHE A 103 -6.34 7.40 2.93
C PHE A 103 -4.95 7.18 3.53
N SER A 104 -4.27 8.25 3.88
CA SER A 104 -2.91 8.20 4.40
C SER A 104 -2.67 9.38 5.32
N GLU A 105 -2.08 9.12 6.48
CA GLU A 105 -1.72 10.15 7.46
C GLU A 105 -0.36 9.83 8.06
N PHE A 106 0.45 10.87 8.26
CA PHE A 106 1.77 10.74 8.87
C PHE A 106 1.81 11.54 10.16
N TYR A 107 2.12 10.87 11.27
CA TYR A 107 2.32 11.50 12.57
C TYR A 107 3.81 11.57 12.88
N GLU A 108 4.34 12.78 12.98
CA GLU A 108 5.67 12.99 13.53
C GLU A 108 5.60 12.82 15.05
N HIS A 109 6.57 12.10 15.63
CA HIS A 109 6.67 12.01 17.08
C HIS A 109 7.08 13.39 17.61
N SER A 110 6.12 14.17 18.12
CA SER A 110 6.41 15.42 18.79
C SER A 110 7.28 15.10 20.01
N LYS A 111 8.44 15.75 20.10
CA LYS A 111 9.18 15.80 21.37
C LYS A 111 8.34 16.65 22.32
N GLU A 112 7.37 16.05 23.00
CA GLU A 112 6.85 16.67 24.21
C GLU A 112 8.05 16.90 25.13
N LYS A 113 8.35 18.18 25.34
CA LYS A 113 9.38 18.61 26.29
C LYS A 113 9.04 17.96 27.62
N ASN A 114 9.97 17.16 28.14
CA ASN A 114 10.04 16.69 29.52
C ASN A 114 9.24 17.59 30.48
N LYS A 115 8.00 17.21 30.77
CA LYS A 115 7.41 17.48 32.07
C LYS A 115 7.52 16.18 32.82
N SER A 116 8.48 16.16 33.74
CA SER A 116 8.66 15.11 34.73
C SER A 116 7.31 14.65 35.31
N GLY A 117 7.01 13.36 35.20
CA GLY A 117 5.82 12.78 35.80
C GLY A 117 5.66 11.29 35.47
N TYR A 118 6.19 10.44 36.34
CA TYR A 118 5.90 9.02 36.59
C TYR A 118 4.74 8.32 35.85
N GLY A 119 5.02 7.08 35.38
CA GLY A 119 4.07 5.97 35.15
C GLY A 119 3.31 6.05 33.82
N ASP A 120 2.92 4.98 33.12
CA ASP A 120 2.74 3.58 33.47
C ASP A 120 2.62 2.76 32.17
N PHE A 121 2.93 1.48 32.23
CA PHE A 121 3.00 0.55 31.10
C PHE A 121 1.60 0.21 30.54
N GLY A 122 1.49 0.10 29.22
CA GLY A 122 0.28 -0.37 28.53
C GLY A 122 0.60 -1.40 27.47
N THR A 123 0.91 -2.62 27.91
CA THR A 123 0.79 -3.83 27.10
C THR A 123 -0.70 -4.12 26.89
N VAL A 124 -1.10 -4.42 25.65
CA VAL A 124 -2.36 -5.14 25.35
C VAL A 124 -2.02 -6.33 24.48
#